data_AF-A0A936E574-F1
#
_entry.id   AF-A0A936E574-F1
#
_cell.length_a   1.000
_cell.length_b   1.000
_cell.length_c   1.000
_cell.angle_alpha   90.00
_cell.angle_beta   90.00
_cell.angle_gamma   90.00
#
_symmetry.space_group_name_H-M   'P 1'
#
loop_
_entity.id
_entity.type
_entity.pdbx_description
1 polymer ?
#
loop_
_entity_poly.entity_id
_entity_poly.type
_entity_poly.pdbx_seq_one_letter_code
_entity_poly.pdbx_strand_id
1 'polypeptide(L)'
;MATTTWYIRDEEMGDYVTGFENWAAVEGRLLAFLVQGPLHWLGLTDLSNSLYRLTPRAVAWLTHQPIRDNDVAVPILVHPDATMLVPFNADRYQRFQVARIAEPLPVEVGKPFGYRLTPRSLAEAHAQGINAERVVEFLQKVSTRPLPPSTKRAIERWASNGTEARIEQVVILRVKEPEILEKLRQHAKTRPFLGESIGDLPPSSPPATTSNSAPKRRN
;
A
#
# COMPACT_ATOMS: atom_id res chain seq x y z
N MET A 1 44.92 31.96 3.68
CA MET A 1 43.85 31.14 3.08
C MET A 1 44.41 29.73 2.92
N ALA A 2 44.00 28.76 3.73
CA ALA A 2 44.48 27.38 3.61
C ALA A 2 43.65 26.66 2.53
N THR A 3 44.29 26.31 1.42
CA THR A 3 43.68 25.51 0.36
C THR A 3 43.58 24.07 0.87
N THR A 4 42.36 23.57 1.04
CA THR A 4 42.14 22.17 1.41
C THR A 4 42.28 21.32 0.15
N THR A 5 43.34 20.52 0.09
CA THR A 5 43.55 19.55 -1.00
C THR A 5 43.15 18.18 -0.50
N TRP A 6 42.25 17.52 -1.24
CA TRP A 6 41.79 16.17 -0.95
C TRP A 6 42.64 15.15 -1.71
N TYR A 7 43.08 14.10 -1.03
CA TYR A 7 43.86 13.00 -1.61
C TYR A 7 43.11 11.68 -1.47
N ILE A 8 43.20 10.84 -2.50
CA ILE A 8 42.61 9.49 -2.51
C ILE A 8 43.67 8.52 -1.98
N ARG A 9 43.25 7.63 -1.09
CA ARG A 9 44.11 6.64 -0.44
C ARG A 9 43.53 5.26 -0.68
N ASP A 10 44.39 4.32 -1.04
CA ASP A 10 44.00 2.91 -1.12
C ASP A 10 43.74 2.38 0.30
N GLU A 11 42.59 1.74 0.51
CA GLU A 11 42.18 1.27 1.84
C GLU A 11 42.98 0.06 2.32
N GLU A 12 43.45 -0.81 1.40
CA GLU A 12 44.17 -2.04 1.73
C GLU A 12 45.67 -1.78 1.89
N MET A 13 46.29 -1.02 0.98
CA MET A 13 47.72 -0.73 1.01
C MET A 13 48.07 0.51 1.84
N GLY A 14 47.12 1.41 2.03
CA GLY A 14 47.35 2.65 2.77
C GLY A 14 48.20 3.68 2.03
N ASP A 15 48.46 3.47 0.74
CA ASP A 15 49.23 4.40 -0.10
C ASP A 15 48.32 5.46 -0.72
N TYR A 16 48.89 6.66 -0.93
CA TYR A 16 48.21 7.71 -1.68
C TYR A 16 48.27 7.40 -3.18
N VAL A 17 47.10 7.31 -3.81
CA VAL A 17 46.97 7.08 -5.25
C VAL A 17 46.82 8.42 -5.95
N THR A 18 47.88 8.84 -6.64
CA THR A 18 47.95 10.08 -7.42
C THR A 18 48.48 9.80 -8.82
N GLY A 19 48.15 10.64 -9.81
CA GLY A 19 48.66 10.46 -11.18
C GLY A 19 47.82 9.53 -12.05
N PHE A 20 48.04 9.61 -13.36
CA PHE A 20 47.25 8.89 -14.38
C PHE A 20 47.55 7.38 -14.38
N GLU A 21 48.71 6.96 -13.91
CA GLU A 21 49.10 5.57 -13.69
C GLU A 21 48.12 4.81 -12.78
N ASN A 22 47.45 5.54 -11.88
CA ASN A 22 46.47 5.00 -10.94
C ASN A 22 45.02 5.11 -11.44
N TRP A 23 44.81 5.46 -12.71
CA TRP A 23 43.48 5.63 -13.30
C TRP A 23 42.58 4.40 -13.10
N ALA A 24 43.11 3.18 -13.30
CA ALA A 24 42.32 1.97 -13.09
C ALA A 24 41.92 1.76 -11.62
N ALA A 25 42.81 2.11 -10.69
CA ALA A 25 42.57 1.99 -9.25
C ALA A 25 41.58 3.03 -8.72
N VAL A 26 41.46 4.19 -9.37
CA VAL A 26 40.55 5.26 -8.97
C VAL A 26 39.32 5.33 -9.89
N GLU A 27 39.50 5.82 -11.11
CA GLU A 27 38.43 6.03 -12.08
C GLU A 27 37.84 4.71 -12.58
N GLY A 28 38.66 3.69 -12.79
CA GLY A 28 38.19 2.36 -13.18
C GLY A 28 37.27 1.73 -12.14
N ARG A 29 37.65 1.81 -10.84
CA ARG A 29 36.80 1.35 -9.73
C ARG A 29 35.53 2.19 -9.62
N LEU A 30 35.61 3.51 -9.77
CA LEU A 30 34.44 4.39 -9.76
C LEU A 30 33.47 4.06 -10.89
N LEU A 31 33.96 3.88 -12.12
CA LEU A 31 33.13 3.51 -13.27
C LEU A 31 32.48 2.14 -13.08
N ALA A 32 33.23 1.14 -12.58
CA ALA A 32 32.68 -0.17 -12.27
C ALA A 32 31.55 -0.06 -11.23
N PHE A 33 31.76 0.71 -10.15
CA PHE A 33 30.74 1.00 -9.15
C PHE A 33 29.50 1.68 -9.75
N LEU A 34 29.69 2.72 -10.56
CA LEU A 34 28.58 3.46 -11.20
C LEU A 34 27.75 2.54 -12.12
N VAL A 35 28.42 1.76 -12.96
CA VAL A 35 27.77 0.86 -13.94
C VAL A 35 27.05 -0.30 -13.26
N GLN A 36 27.65 -0.91 -12.23
CA GLN A 36 27.11 -2.10 -11.56
C GLN A 36 26.14 -1.76 -10.42
N GLY A 37 26.22 -0.56 -9.86
CA GLY A 37 25.36 -0.10 -8.78
C GLY A 37 24.33 0.92 -9.29
N PRO A 38 24.53 2.23 -9.09
CA PRO A 38 23.52 3.25 -9.36
C PRO A 38 22.88 3.20 -10.75
N LEU A 39 23.67 3.03 -11.82
CA LEU A 39 23.11 2.96 -13.18
C LEU A 39 22.27 1.69 -13.38
N HIS A 40 22.66 0.58 -12.76
CA HIS A 40 21.90 -0.66 -12.84
C HIS A 40 20.59 -0.58 -12.04
N TRP A 41 20.65 -0.09 -10.79
CA TRP A 41 19.47 0.07 -9.92
C TRP A 41 18.41 0.98 -10.54
N LEU A 42 18.84 1.99 -11.30
CA LEU A 42 17.96 2.94 -11.99
C LEU A 42 17.51 2.44 -13.39
N GLY A 43 17.92 1.23 -13.80
CA GLY A 43 17.55 0.62 -15.07
C GLY A 43 18.20 1.27 -16.31
N LEU A 44 19.37 1.88 -16.13
CA LEU A 44 20.18 2.47 -17.21
C LEU A 44 21.16 1.45 -17.81
N THR A 45 21.57 0.44 -17.04
CA THR A 45 22.45 -0.64 -17.49
C THR A 45 21.84 -2.02 -17.20
N ASP A 46 21.96 -2.94 -18.16
CA ASP A 46 21.76 -4.37 -17.93
C ASP A 46 23.12 -5.03 -17.68
N LEU A 47 23.19 -5.94 -16.71
CA LEU A 47 24.42 -6.63 -16.33
C LEU A 47 24.35 -8.13 -16.66
N SER A 48 25.48 -8.68 -17.08
CA SER A 48 25.78 -10.11 -17.19
C SER A 48 27.20 -10.33 -16.66
N ASN A 49 27.63 -11.59 -16.44
CA ASN A 49 28.94 -11.94 -15.87
C ASN A 49 30.12 -11.19 -16.53
N SER A 50 30.47 -10.01 -15.99
CA SER A 50 31.48 -9.05 -16.46
C SER A 50 31.15 -8.24 -17.73
N LEU A 51 29.90 -8.25 -18.20
CA LEU A 51 29.45 -7.45 -19.34
C LEU A 51 28.32 -6.52 -18.92
N TYR A 52 28.27 -5.34 -19.56
CA TYR A 52 27.13 -4.44 -19.43
C TYR A 52 26.66 -3.98 -20.81
N ARG A 53 25.38 -3.63 -20.90
CA ARG A 53 24.85 -2.86 -22.03
C ARG A 53 24.02 -1.69 -21.51
N LEU A 54 24.00 -0.60 -22.26
CA LEU A 54 23.08 0.51 -22.01
C LEU A 54 21.67 0.09 -22.43
N THR A 55 20.68 0.38 -21.58
CA THR A 55 19.28 0.15 -21.93
C THR A 55 18.80 1.16 -22.97
N PRO A 56 17.72 0.89 -23.73
CA PRO A 56 17.14 1.90 -24.63
C PRO A 56 16.80 3.23 -23.91
N ARG A 57 16.40 3.16 -22.64
CA ARG A 57 16.18 4.34 -21.78
C ARG A 57 17.48 5.13 -21.58
N ALA A 58 18.59 4.46 -21.27
CA ALA A 58 19.87 5.13 -21.09
C ALA A 58 20.37 5.78 -22.39
N VAL A 59 20.24 5.09 -23.52
CA VAL A 59 20.61 5.65 -24.83
C VAL A 59 19.75 6.87 -25.15
N ALA A 60 18.44 6.81 -24.94
CA ALA A 60 17.55 7.96 -25.13
C ALA A 60 17.93 9.14 -24.23
N TRP A 61 18.22 8.87 -22.95
CA TRP A 61 18.66 9.90 -22.00
C TRP A 61 19.97 10.57 -22.42
N LEU A 62 20.99 9.78 -22.78
CA LEU A 62 22.30 10.28 -23.22
C LEU A 62 22.23 11.09 -24.53
N THR A 63 21.26 10.77 -25.40
CA THR A 63 21.06 11.45 -26.68
C THR A 63 20.02 12.57 -26.62
N HIS A 64 19.59 12.95 -25.40
CA HIS A 64 18.54 13.95 -25.16
C HIS A 64 17.23 13.66 -25.92
N GLN A 65 16.93 12.39 -26.19
CA GLN A 65 15.68 11.96 -26.78
C GLN A 65 14.61 11.74 -25.70
N PRO A 66 13.33 11.96 -26.02
CA PRO A 66 12.26 11.64 -25.10
C PRO A 66 12.27 10.14 -24.81
N ILE A 67 12.31 9.78 -23.52
CA ILE A 67 12.20 8.39 -23.06
C ILE A 67 10.80 7.92 -23.43
N ARG A 68 10.69 6.93 -24.31
CA ARG A 68 9.42 6.30 -24.64
C ARG A 68 9.02 5.40 -23.48
N ASP A 69 7.92 5.76 -22.82
CA ASP A 69 7.27 4.85 -21.89
C ASP A 69 6.48 3.82 -22.71
N ASN A 70 6.98 2.59 -22.74
CA ASN A 70 6.33 1.49 -23.45
C ASN A 70 5.45 0.65 -22.50
N ASP A 71 5.34 1.03 -21.22
CA ASP A 71 4.46 0.32 -20.29
C ASP A 71 2.99 0.60 -20.70
N VAL A 72 2.33 -0.40 -21.29
CA VAL A 72 0.88 -0.37 -21.50
C VAL A 72 0.23 -0.45 -20.11
N ALA A 73 -0.10 0.71 -19.57
CA ALA A 73 -0.73 0.83 -18.26
C ALA A 73 -2.18 0.36 -18.34
N VAL A 74 -2.52 -0.75 -17.67
CA VAL A 74 -3.92 -1.18 -17.58
C VAL A 74 -4.62 -0.33 -16.52
N PRO A 75 -5.74 0.35 -16.87
CA PRO A 75 -6.44 1.23 -15.95
C PRO A 75 -6.99 0.51 -14.72
N ILE A 76 -7.17 1.26 -13.64
CA ILE A 76 -7.72 0.75 -12.38
C ILE A 76 -9.24 0.60 -12.54
N LEU A 77 -9.80 -0.51 -12.03
CA LEU A 77 -11.24 -0.73 -12.05
C LEU A 77 -11.82 -0.40 -10.67
N VAL A 78 -12.86 0.44 -10.64
CA VAL A 78 -13.58 0.80 -9.40
C VAL A 78 -14.94 0.14 -9.39
N HIS A 79 -15.21 -0.67 -8.37
CA HIS A 79 -16.47 -1.36 -8.17
C HIS A 79 -17.46 -0.55 -7.30
N PRO A 80 -18.78 -0.82 -7.41
CA PRO A 80 -19.81 -0.14 -6.63
C PRO A 80 -19.74 -0.32 -5.12
N ASP A 81 -19.04 -1.35 -4.64
CA ASP A 81 -18.75 -1.66 -3.24
C ASP A 81 -17.52 -0.91 -2.71
N ALA A 82 -17.01 0.05 -3.49
CA ALA A 82 -15.80 0.82 -3.21
C ALA A 82 -14.50 0.00 -3.17
N THR A 83 -14.51 -1.18 -3.79
CA THR A 83 -13.31 -1.96 -4.08
C THR A 83 -12.65 -1.48 -5.37
N MET A 84 -11.34 -1.31 -5.36
CA MET A 84 -10.51 -1.01 -6.52
C MET A 84 -9.66 -2.24 -6.87
N LEU A 85 -9.70 -2.64 -8.13
CA LEU A 85 -8.80 -3.66 -8.67
C LEU A 85 -7.68 -2.96 -9.44
N VAL A 86 -6.46 -3.17 -8.97
CA VAL A 86 -5.24 -2.58 -9.53
C VAL A 86 -4.43 -3.69 -10.24
N PRO A 87 -4.42 -3.74 -11.58
CA PRO A 87 -3.61 -4.68 -12.34
C PRO A 87 -2.11 -4.58 -12.03
N PHE A 88 -1.35 -5.65 -12.29
CA PHE A 88 0.09 -5.67 -12.01
C PHE A 88 0.89 -4.66 -12.84
N ASN A 89 0.39 -4.34 -14.03
CA ASN A 89 0.93 -3.35 -14.95
C ASN A 89 0.12 -2.04 -14.93
N ALA A 90 -0.65 -1.77 -13.88
CA ALA A 90 -1.19 -0.43 -13.67
C ALA A 90 -0.05 0.57 -13.46
N ASP A 91 -0.31 1.84 -13.77
CA ASP A 91 0.64 2.91 -13.51
C ASP A 91 1.07 2.90 -12.01
N ARG A 92 2.39 2.89 -11.78
CA ARG A 92 2.95 2.72 -10.43
C ARG A 92 2.61 3.90 -9.51
N TYR A 93 2.53 5.10 -10.07
CA TYR A 93 2.16 6.29 -9.33
C TYR A 93 0.67 6.24 -8.94
N GLN A 94 -0.21 5.82 -9.85
CA GLN A 94 -1.63 5.59 -9.54
C GLN A 94 -1.81 4.50 -8.48
N ARG A 95 -1.06 3.38 -8.57
CA ARG A 95 -1.09 2.33 -7.53
C ARG A 95 -0.65 2.87 -6.16
N PHE A 96 0.39 3.69 -6.13
CA PHE A 96 0.80 4.36 -4.90
C PHE A 96 -0.29 5.28 -4.35
N GLN A 97 -0.95 6.07 -5.21
CA GLN A 97 -2.06 6.92 -4.81
C GLN A 97 -3.25 6.13 -4.24
N VAL A 98 -3.61 4.99 -4.85
CA VAL A 98 -4.63 4.06 -4.28
C VAL A 98 -4.25 3.61 -2.87
N ALA A 99 -3.00 3.19 -2.67
CA ALA A 99 -2.54 2.69 -1.37
C ALA A 99 -2.56 3.75 -0.26
N ARG A 100 -2.60 5.05 -0.59
CA ARG A 100 -2.72 6.14 0.40
C ARG A 100 -4.13 6.39 0.88
N ILE A 101 -5.14 5.97 0.12
CA ILE A 101 -6.55 6.30 0.38
C ILE A 101 -7.39 5.08 0.77
N ALA A 102 -6.83 3.88 0.66
CA ALA A 102 -7.57 2.62 0.75
C ALA A 102 -6.79 1.53 1.48
N GLU A 103 -7.52 0.59 2.07
CA GLU A 103 -6.94 -0.57 2.76
C GLU A 103 -6.60 -1.67 1.74
N PRO A 104 -5.42 -2.31 1.82
CA PRO A 104 -5.09 -3.45 0.97
C PRO A 104 -5.93 -4.67 1.35
N LEU A 105 -6.43 -5.39 0.34
CA LEU A 105 -7.03 -6.71 0.49
C LEU A 105 -5.97 -7.81 0.37
N PRO A 106 -6.25 -9.05 0.83
CA PRO A 106 -5.33 -10.18 0.68
C PRO A 106 -4.88 -10.36 -0.77
N VAL A 107 -3.57 -10.56 -0.95
CA VAL A 107 -2.97 -10.75 -2.28
C VAL A 107 -3.15 -12.20 -2.70
N GLU A 108 -3.75 -12.40 -3.88
CA GLU A 108 -3.88 -13.71 -4.51
C GLU A 108 -2.99 -13.79 -5.76
N VAL A 109 -2.22 -14.88 -5.88
CA VAL A 109 -1.30 -15.08 -7.01
C VAL A 109 -2.08 -15.09 -8.33
N GLY A 110 -1.61 -14.32 -9.30
CA GLY A 110 -2.24 -14.21 -10.63
C GLY A 110 -3.49 -13.34 -10.68
N LYS A 111 -3.90 -12.70 -9.58
CA LYS A 111 -5.02 -11.74 -9.56
C LYS A 111 -4.55 -10.29 -9.40
N PRO A 112 -5.36 -9.30 -9.82
CA PRO A 112 -5.11 -7.89 -9.54
C PRO A 112 -5.01 -7.62 -8.03
N PHE A 113 -4.26 -6.60 -7.64
CA PHE A 113 -4.22 -6.14 -6.25
C PHE A 113 -5.56 -5.51 -5.88
N GLY A 114 -6.21 -6.02 -4.84
CA GLY A 114 -7.45 -5.48 -4.31
C GLY A 114 -7.18 -4.41 -3.26
N TYR A 115 -7.90 -3.30 -3.34
CA TYR A 115 -7.92 -2.26 -2.31
C TYR A 115 -9.36 -1.86 -2.01
N ARG A 116 -9.69 -1.51 -0.77
CA ARG A 116 -11.06 -1.13 -0.40
C ARG A 116 -11.06 0.20 0.33
N LEU A 117 -11.91 1.12 -0.12
CA LEU A 117 -12.20 2.33 0.66
C LEU A 117 -13.03 1.96 1.89
N THR A 118 -12.61 2.45 3.05
CA THR A 118 -13.34 2.29 4.30
C THR A 118 -13.45 3.66 4.98
N PRO A 119 -14.37 3.85 5.94
CA PRO A 119 -14.39 5.08 6.73
C PRO A 119 -13.06 5.34 7.45
N ARG A 120 -12.36 4.28 7.84
CA ARG A 120 -11.02 4.37 8.46
C ARG A 120 -9.98 4.87 7.46
N SER A 121 -9.92 4.29 6.26
CA SER A 121 -8.95 4.70 5.23
C SER A 121 -9.18 6.13 4.76
N LEU A 122 -10.45 6.55 4.67
CA LEU A 122 -10.82 7.93 4.35
C LEU A 122 -10.39 8.90 5.47
N ALA A 123 -10.53 8.51 6.74
CA ALA A 123 -10.05 9.31 7.87
C ALA A 123 -8.52 9.44 7.86
N GLU A 124 -7.80 8.35 7.61
CA GLU A 124 -6.35 8.33 7.45
C GLU A 124 -5.89 9.21 6.28
N ALA A 125 -6.60 9.15 5.14
CA ALA A 125 -6.33 10.01 3.98
C ALA A 125 -6.56 11.50 4.31
N HIS A 126 -7.65 11.82 5.00
CA HIS A 126 -7.98 13.18 5.41
C HIS A 126 -6.92 13.75 6.36
N ALA A 127 -6.44 12.97 7.33
CA ALA A 127 -5.35 13.37 8.22
C ALA A 127 -4.03 13.68 7.47
N GLN A 128 -3.84 13.11 6.27
CA GLN A 128 -2.71 13.40 5.38
C GLN A 128 -2.98 14.56 4.40
N GLY A 129 -4.07 15.31 4.57
CA GLY A 129 -4.44 16.43 3.71
C GLY A 129 -5.05 15.99 2.36
N ILE A 130 -5.57 14.76 2.26
CA ILE A 130 -6.30 14.27 1.10
C ILE A 130 -7.80 14.37 1.38
N ASN A 131 -8.44 15.42 0.89
CA ASN A 131 -9.88 15.63 1.06
C ASN A 131 -10.71 14.72 0.12
N ALA A 132 -11.99 14.57 0.45
CA ALA A 132 -12.94 13.72 -0.27
C ALA A 132 -13.08 14.09 -1.76
N GLU A 133 -13.05 15.38 -2.09
CA GLU A 133 -13.08 15.88 -3.48
C GLU A 133 -11.90 15.34 -4.28
N ARG A 134 -10.67 15.45 -3.74
CA ARG A 134 -9.47 14.93 -4.39
C ARG A 134 -9.50 13.41 -4.55
N VAL A 135 -10.11 12.69 -3.60
CA VAL A 135 -10.34 11.23 -3.73
C VAL A 135 -11.26 10.95 -4.92
N VAL A 136 -12.39 11.66 -5.03
CA VAL A 136 -13.35 11.48 -6.12
C VAL A 136 -12.73 11.83 -7.48
N GLU A 137 -12.01 12.95 -7.58
CA GLU A 137 -11.29 13.36 -8.80
C GLU A 137 -10.25 12.32 -9.23
N PHE A 138 -9.47 11.82 -8.27
CA PHE A 138 -8.49 10.77 -8.52
C PHE A 138 -9.15 9.50 -9.08
N LEU A 139 -10.21 9.01 -8.42
CA LEU A 139 -10.91 7.79 -8.87
C LEU A 139 -11.55 7.94 -10.25
N GLN A 140 -12.07 9.14 -10.56
CA GLN A 140 -12.59 9.45 -11.90
C GLN A 140 -11.49 9.48 -12.95
N LYS A 141 -10.29 9.98 -12.61
CA LYS A 141 -9.14 10.04 -13.51
C LYS A 141 -8.56 8.67 -13.83
N VAL A 142 -8.46 7.77 -12.84
CA VAL A 142 -7.81 6.46 -13.02
C VAL A 142 -8.75 5.38 -13.55
N SER A 143 -10.05 5.57 -13.39
CA SER A 143 -11.07 4.65 -13.90
C SER A 143 -11.33 4.91 -15.37
N THR A 144 -11.37 3.85 -16.17
CA THR A 144 -11.84 3.93 -17.58
C THR A 144 -13.34 4.13 -17.70
N ARG A 145 -14.09 3.79 -16.65
CA ARG A 145 -15.55 3.93 -16.59
C ARG A 145 -15.91 5.05 -15.65
N PRO A 146 -17.09 5.70 -15.83
CA PRO A 146 -17.61 6.61 -14.83
C PRO A 146 -17.59 5.98 -13.44
N LEU A 147 -17.09 6.72 -12.45
CA LEU A 147 -17.08 6.30 -11.05
C LEU A 147 -18.49 5.89 -10.64
N PRO A 148 -18.70 4.68 -10.07
CA PRO A 148 -20.01 4.26 -9.62
C PRO A 148 -20.67 5.30 -8.71
N PRO A 149 -21.95 5.67 -8.95
CA PRO A 149 -22.63 6.69 -8.15
C PRO A 149 -22.71 6.34 -6.66
N SER A 150 -22.79 5.05 -6.32
CA SER A 150 -22.75 4.56 -4.93
C SER A 150 -21.45 4.94 -4.24
N THR A 151 -20.31 4.69 -4.91
CA THR A 151 -18.97 4.99 -4.39
C THR A 151 -18.77 6.50 -4.21
N LYS A 152 -19.16 7.30 -5.21
CA LYS A 152 -19.10 8.77 -5.11
C LYS A 152 -19.91 9.28 -3.92
N ARG A 153 -21.18 8.86 -3.81
CA ARG A 153 -22.06 9.25 -2.70
C ARG A 153 -21.53 8.79 -1.35
N ALA A 154 -20.93 7.61 -1.26
CA ALA A 154 -20.36 7.09 -0.02
C ALA A 154 -19.20 7.97 0.48
N ILE A 155 -18.31 8.40 -0.43
CA ILE A 155 -17.19 9.30 -0.12
C ILE A 155 -17.70 10.68 0.33
N GLU A 156 -18.64 11.26 -0.42
CA GLU A 156 -19.23 12.58 -0.10
C GLU A 156 -20.00 12.55 1.22
N ARG A 157 -20.81 11.51 1.46
CA ARG A 157 -21.58 11.35 2.69
C ARG A 157 -20.68 11.16 3.90
N TRP A 158 -19.62 10.37 3.77
CA TRP A 158 -18.61 10.24 4.82
C TRP A 158 -17.92 11.58 5.12
N ALA A 159 -17.65 12.40 4.11
CA ALA A 159 -17.04 13.71 4.32
C ALA A 159 -17.94 14.67 5.11
N SER A 160 -19.26 14.65 4.85
CA SER A 160 -20.22 15.52 5.53
C SER A 160 -20.60 15.03 6.94
N ASN A 161 -20.77 13.72 7.12
CA ASN A 161 -21.39 13.15 8.32
C ASN A 161 -20.46 12.23 9.12
N GLY A 162 -19.26 11.95 8.61
CA GLY A 162 -18.36 10.94 9.18
C GLY A 162 -18.94 9.52 9.10
N THR A 163 -18.53 8.67 10.04
CA THR A 163 -19.06 7.31 10.17
C THR A 163 -20.38 7.33 10.94
N GLU A 164 -21.51 7.18 10.24
CA GLU A 164 -22.84 7.22 10.86
C GLU A 164 -23.30 5.90 11.49
N ALA A 165 -22.80 4.76 10.97
CA ALA A 165 -23.16 3.43 11.46
C ALA A 165 -22.02 2.43 11.26
N ARG A 166 -21.88 1.47 12.17
CA ARG A 166 -20.91 0.38 12.08
C ARG A 166 -21.57 -0.95 12.42
N ILE A 167 -21.21 -1.99 11.68
CA ILE A 167 -21.60 -3.37 11.96
C ILE A 167 -20.38 -4.10 12.49
N GLU A 168 -20.52 -4.77 13.63
CA GLU A 168 -19.47 -5.55 14.26
C GLU A 168 -20.04 -6.90 14.73
N GLN A 169 -19.22 -7.95 14.67
CA GLN A 169 -19.52 -9.20 15.34
C GLN A 169 -19.01 -9.11 16.77
N VAL A 170 -19.91 -9.14 17.74
CA VAL A 170 -19.60 -9.00 19.17
C VAL A 170 -20.06 -10.23 19.95
N VAL A 171 -19.30 -10.58 21.00
CA VAL A 171 -19.72 -11.59 21.98
C VAL A 171 -20.40 -10.86 23.14
N ILE A 172 -21.66 -11.18 23.40
CA ILE A 172 -22.43 -10.55 24.47
C ILE A 172 -22.39 -11.46 25.72
N LEU A 173 -21.79 -10.96 26.79
CA LEU A 173 -21.85 -11.59 28.11
C LEU A 173 -23.07 -11.05 28.88
N ARG A 174 -24.08 -11.90 29.10
CA ARG A 174 -25.25 -11.56 29.92
C ARG A 174 -25.07 -12.09 31.34
N VAL A 175 -25.18 -11.20 32.33
CA VAL A 175 -25.22 -11.56 33.75
C VAL A 175 -26.64 -11.43 34.29
N LYS A 176 -27.02 -12.25 35.27
CA LYS A 176 -28.34 -12.17 35.91
C LYS A 176 -28.46 -10.99 36.86
N GLU A 177 -27.36 -10.63 37.52
CA GLU A 177 -27.31 -9.59 38.53
C GLU A 177 -26.22 -8.57 38.16
N PRO A 178 -26.49 -7.25 38.29
CA PRO A 178 -25.54 -6.22 37.91
C PRO A 178 -24.24 -6.26 38.74
N GLU A 179 -24.31 -6.72 39.99
CA GLU A 179 -23.14 -6.85 40.87
C GLU A 179 -22.07 -7.81 40.33
N ILE A 180 -22.48 -8.83 39.56
CA ILE A 180 -21.55 -9.78 38.95
C ILE A 180 -20.72 -9.09 37.87
N LEU A 181 -21.32 -8.21 37.08
CA LEU A 181 -20.60 -7.45 36.05
C LEU A 181 -19.54 -6.54 36.68
N GLU A 182 -19.87 -5.89 37.79
CA GLU A 182 -18.93 -5.02 38.53
C GLU A 182 -17.75 -5.81 39.10
N LYS A 183 -18.00 -6.99 39.70
CA LYS A 183 -16.93 -7.88 40.16
C LYS A 183 -16.01 -8.32 39.01
N LEU A 184 -16.57 -8.63 37.84
CA LEU A 184 -15.80 -9.02 36.66
C LEU A 184 -14.98 -7.86 36.07
N ARG A 185 -15.46 -6.61 36.15
CA ARG A 185 -14.73 -5.41 35.73
C ARG A 185 -13.57 -5.05 36.65
N GLN A 186 -13.70 -5.30 37.95
CA GLN A 186 -12.67 -5.01 38.95
C GLN A 186 -11.53 -6.03 38.95
N HIS A 187 -11.78 -7.25 38.45
CA HIS A 187 -10.79 -8.32 38.48
C HIS A 187 -9.81 -8.23 37.28
N ALA A 188 -8.51 -8.20 37.58
CA ALA A 188 -7.44 -7.92 36.60
C ALA A 188 -7.38 -8.89 35.41
N LYS A 189 -7.76 -10.16 35.60
CA LYS A 189 -7.74 -11.18 34.54
C LYS A 189 -8.93 -11.11 33.58
N THR A 190 -10.05 -10.54 34.00
CA THR A 190 -11.31 -10.54 33.23
C THR A 190 -11.57 -9.19 32.57
N ARG A 191 -11.12 -8.10 33.17
CA ARG A 191 -11.23 -6.73 32.64
C ARG A 191 -10.77 -6.58 31.17
N PRO A 192 -9.67 -7.20 30.68
CA PRO A 192 -9.25 -7.04 29.28
C PRO A 192 -10.23 -7.60 28.25
N PHE A 193 -11.12 -8.51 28.67
CA PHE A 193 -12.10 -9.16 27.80
C PHE A 193 -13.48 -8.47 27.84
N LEU A 194 -13.64 -7.44 28.67
CA LEU A 194 -14.90 -6.71 28.82
C LEU A 194 -14.82 -5.38 28.06
N GLY A 195 -15.69 -5.24 27.07
CA GLY A 195 -15.86 -4.01 26.31
C GLY A 195 -16.89 -3.06 26.94
N GLU A 196 -17.47 -2.23 26.08
CA GLU A 196 -18.49 -1.25 26.46
C GLU A 196 -19.76 -1.90 27.03
N SER A 197 -20.40 -1.23 27.98
CA SER A 197 -21.67 -1.69 28.55
C SER A 197 -22.79 -1.44 27.55
N ILE A 198 -23.37 -2.51 27.02
CA ILE A 198 -24.64 -2.41 26.33
C ILE A 198 -25.74 -2.37 27.41
N GLY A 199 -26.64 -1.40 27.35
CA GLY A 199 -27.73 -1.24 28.30
C GLY A 199 -28.71 -2.41 28.30
N ASP A 200 -29.87 -2.23 28.91
CA ASP A 200 -30.87 -3.29 29.05
C ASP A 200 -31.40 -3.70 27.67
N LEU A 201 -30.85 -4.80 27.13
CA LEU A 201 -31.28 -5.38 25.87
C LEU A 201 -32.55 -6.19 26.14
N PRO A 202 -33.66 -5.94 25.43
CA PRO A 202 -34.78 -6.87 25.46
C PRO A 202 -34.28 -8.28 25.06
N PRO A 203 -34.91 -9.36 25.54
CA PRO A 203 -34.46 -10.72 25.26
C PRO A 203 -34.35 -10.94 23.75
N SER A 204 -33.11 -10.96 23.26
CA SER A 204 -32.77 -11.24 21.87
C SER A 204 -33.33 -12.61 21.47
N SER A 205 -34.10 -12.68 20.39
CA SER A 205 -34.38 -13.96 19.74
C SER A 205 -33.04 -14.61 19.36
N PRO A 206 -32.84 -15.91 19.61
CA PRO A 206 -31.61 -16.57 19.21
C PRO A 206 -31.38 -16.39 17.71
N PRO A 207 -30.13 -16.22 17.25
CA PRO A 207 -29.83 -16.23 15.83
C PRO A 207 -30.38 -17.55 15.25
N ALA A 208 -31.08 -17.49 14.12
CA ALA A 208 -31.54 -18.67 13.43
C ALA A 208 -30.33 -19.58 13.18
N THR A 209 -30.22 -20.66 13.94
CA THR A 209 -29.23 -21.70 13.71
C THR A 209 -29.51 -22.24 12.32
N THR A 210 -28.67 -21.90 11.34
CA THR A 210 -28.65 -22.57 10.05
C THR A 210 -28.20 -24.01 10.33
N SER A 211 -29.17 -24.87 10.64
CA SER A 211 -28.98 -26.31 10.74
C SER A 211 -28.50 -26.79 9.38
N ASN A 212 -27.22 -27.13 9.32
CA ASN A 212 -26.60 -27.76 8.16
C ASN A 212 -27.20 -29.18 8.01
N SER A 213 -28.35 -29.28 7.35
CA SER A 213 -28.94 -30.55 6.96
C SER A 213 -28.12 -31.12 5.79
N ALA A 214 -27.26 -32.09 6.09
CA ALA A 214 -26.59 -32.90 5.09
C ALA A 214 -27.64 -33.60 4.19
N PRO A 215 -27.41 -33.70 2.87
CA PRO A 215 -28.34 -34.35 1.98
C PRO A 215 -28.40 -35.85 2.27
N LYS A 216 -29.62 -36.34 2.55
CA LYS A 216 -29.96 -37.76 2.62
C LYS A 216 -29.60 -38.40 1.27
N ARG A 217 -28.55 -39.22 1.24
CA ARG A 217 -28.31 -40.15 0.11
C ARG A 217 -29.50 -41.10 0.05
N ARG A 218 -30.30 -41.00 -1.02
CA ARG A 218 -31.24 -42.04 -1.42
C ARG A 218 -30.44 -43.14 -2.13
N ASN A 219 -30.63 -44.37 -1.67
CA ASN A 219 -30.38 -45.58 -2.45
C ASN A 219 -31.32 -45.62 -3.66
#